data_AF-A0A832UM96-F1
#
_entry.id   AF-A0A832UM96-F1
#
_cell.length_a   1.000
_cell.length_b   1.000
_cell.length_c   1.000
_cell.angle_alpha   90.00
_cell.angle_beta   90.00
_cell.angle_gamma   90.00
#
_symmetry.space_group_name_H-M   'P 1'
#
loop_
_entity.id
_entity.type
_entity.pdbx_description
1 polymer ?
#
loop_
_entity_poly.entity_id
_entity_poly.type
_entity_poly.pdbx_seq_one_letter_code
_entity_poly.pdbx_strand_id
1 'polypeptide(L)'
;MITKKKRALLYLLGKKQSLTKLQLVKLLFLASQDNPLYDFVPYRYGPFSFQMYTDISHLERDGYLLETNTMVTSLNHEFPLPDRSIQRSIDQVVRQFGDKTERELIDHIYSHYPETTIFSEIEKRQTYERDETGVVTIGYEGKSIDRFLSILIDSKVGKVIDVRRNAFSMKYGFSKNQISNYLEHMGITYLHMPELGIQSTRRQNLTDEGYAQLFHEYHQELGEKAAYLNTIKTIAEDEKVALLCFEAKASDCHRGVIAERFREEGMEVVDL
;
A
#
# COMPACT_ATOMS: atom_id res chain seq x y z
N MET A 1 -14.69 -7.61 -16.12
CA MET A 1 -14.47 -8.99 -15.63
C MET A 1 -14.22 -8.93 -14.12
N ILE A 2 -14.93 -9.73 -13.32
CA ILE A 2 -14.80 -9.72 -11.86
C ILE A 2 -13.52 -10.44 -11.44
N THR A 3 -12.64 -9.76 -10.72
CA THR A 3 -11.35 -10.30 -10.24
C THR A 3 -11.54 -11.34 -9.14
N LYS A 4 -10.51 -12.14 -8.86
CA LYS A 4 -10.49 -13.13 -7.77
C LYS A 4 -10.87 -12.51 -6.41
N LYS A 5 -10.32 -11.34 -6.10
CA LYS A 5 -10.59 -10.60 -4.85
C LYS A 5 -12.06 -10.15 -4.75
N LYS A 6 -12.59 -9.57 -5.83
CA LYS A 6 -14.00 -9.15 -5.91
C LYS A 6 -14.97 -10.33 -5.78
N ARG A 7 -14.66 -11.50 -6.38
CA ARG A 7 -15.47 -12.72 -6.21
C ARG A 7 -15.48 -13.19 -4.75
N ALA A 8 -14.36 -13.08 -4.05
CA ALA A 8 -14.27 -13.44 -2.64
C ALA A 8 -15.12 -12.50 -1.77
N LEU A 9 -15.06 -11.18 -2.02
CA LEU A 9 -15.88 -10.18 -1.36
C LEU A 9 -17.38 -10.44 -1.56
N LEU A 10 -17.82 -10.62 -2.81
CA LEU A 10 -19.21 -10.94 -3.14
C LEU A 10 -19.66 -12.27 -2.52
N TYR A 11 -18.79 -13.28 -2.51
CA TYR A 11 -19.10 -14.57 -1.90
C TYR A 11 -19.34 -14.45 -0.39
N LEU A 12 -18.49 -13.70 0.33
CA LEU A 12 -18.69 -13.42 1.75
C LEU A 12 -19.99 -12.63 2.00
N LEU A 13 -20.25 -11.58 1.23
CA LEU A 13 -21.49 -10.80 1.35
C LEU A 13 -22.72 -11.68 1.10
N GLY A 14 -22.70 -12.55 0.10
CA GLY A 14 -23.80 -13.49 -0.18
C GLY A 14 -24.12 -14.45 0.97
N LYS A 15 -23.20 -14.69 1.91
CA LYS A 15 -23.42 -15.55 3.09
C LYS A 15 -24.14 -14.83 4.23
N LYS A 16 -24.10 -13.50 4.27
CA LYS A 16 -24.70 -12.68 5.34
C LYS A 16 -25.74 -11.67 4.83
N GLN A 17 -25.90 -11.56 3.52
CA GLN A 17 -26.78 -10.64 2.78
C GLN A 17 -26.43 -9.16 2.98
N SER A 18 -26.24 -8.70 4.22
CA SER A 18 -25.86 -7.35 4.58
C SER A 18 -24.89 -7.38 5.76
N LEU A 19 -23.84 -6.56 5.70
CA LEU A 19 -22.84 -6.42 6.76
C LEU A 19 -22.51 -4.94 6.94
N THR A 20 -22.13 -4.54 8.16
CA THR A 20 -21.46 -3.24 8.31
C THR A 20 -20.12 -3.27 7.58
N LYS A 21 -19.62 -2.11 7.15
CA LYS A 21 -18.29 -2.01 6.52
C LYS A 21 -17.19 -2.56 7.44
N LEU A 22 -17.30 -2.32 8.74
CA LEU A 22 -16.34 -2.81 9.73
C LEU A 22 -16.37 -4.34 9.79
N GLN A 23 -17.55 -4.96 9.95
CA GLN A 23 -17.69 -6.41 9.96
C GLN A 23 -17.13 -7.03 8.67
N LEU A 24 -17.46 -6.46 7.52
CA LEU A 24 -16.97 -6.95 6.22
C LEU A 24 -15.43 -6.93 6.16
N VAL A 25 -14.80 -5.82 6.59
CA VAL A 25 -13.33 -5.71 6.64
C VAL A 25 -12.74 -6.75 7.59
N LYS A 26 -13.31 -6.94 8.79
CA LYS A 26 -12.77 -7.89 9.78
C LYS A 26 -12.90 -9.33 9.34
N LEU A 27 -14.04 -9.71 8.76
CA LEU A 27 -14.25 -11.05 8.24
C LEU A 27 -13.35 -11.32 7.02
N LEU A 28 -13.16 -10.36 6.11
CA LEU A 28 -12.21 -10.52 5.01
C LEU A 28 -10.75 -10.57 5.48
N PHE A 29 -10.39 -9.78 6.50
CA PHE A 29 -9.06 -9.86 7.11
C PHE A 29 -8.79 -11.26 7.67
N LEU A 30 -9.72 -11.81 8.46
CA LEU A 30 -9.60 -13.16 9.01
C LEU A 30 -9.54 -14.22 7.90
N ALA A 31 -10.35 -14.10 6.85
CA ALA A 31 -10.30 -15.02 5.71
C ALA A 31 -9.00 -14.88 4.91
N SER A 32 -8.36 -13.70 4.97
CA SER A 32 -7.10 -13.42 4.27
C SER A 32 -5.88 -14.03 4.93
N GLN A 33 -5.99 -14.50 6.18
CA GLN A 33 -4.89 -15.15 6.90
C GLN A 33 -4.55 -16.51 6.30
N ASP A 34 -5.57 -17.25 5.85
CA ASP A 34 -5.38 -18.56 5.21
C ASP A 34 -5.16 -18.45 3.70
N ASN A 35 -5.81 -17.47 3.05
CA ASN A 35 -5.71 -17.24 1.61
C ASN A 35 -5.52 -15.73 1.36
N PRO A 36 -4.39 -15.24 0.85
CA PRO A 36 -4.18 -13.80 0.69
C PRO A 36 -5.14 -13.19 -0.34
N LEU A 37 -6.27 -12.63 0.13
CA LEU A 37 -7.29 -11.99 -0.70
C LEU A 37 -6.98 -10.50 -0.86
N TYR A 38 -6.86 -9.79 0.24
CA TYR A 38 -6.48 -8.38 0.30
C TYR A 38 -5.25 -8.22 1.18
N ASP A 39 -4.50 -7.15 0.93
CA ASP A 39 -3.47 -6.70 1.86
C ASP A 39 -4.13 -5.75 2.86
N PHE A 40 -3.60 -5.69 4.07
CA PHE A 40 -4.15 -4.86 5.14
C PHE A 40 -3.06 -4.03 5.79
N VAL A 41 -3.46 -2.85 6.26
CA VAL A 41 -2.63 -1.97 7.08
C VAL A 41 -3.26 -1.80 8.46
N PRO A 42 -2.46 -1.61 9.52
CA PRO A 42 -2.99 -1.12 10.78
C PRO A 42 -3.66 0.24 10.58
N TYR A 43 -4.80 0.45 11.22
CA TYR A 43 -5.56 1.68 11.12
C TYR A 43 -6.44 1.91 12.37
N ARG A 44 -7.25 2.97 12.33
CA ARG A 44 -8.10 3.48 13.43
C ARG A 44 -8.85 2.40 14.22
N TYR A 45 -9.31 1.34 13.56
CA TYR A 45 -10.07 0.25 14.19
C TYR A 45 -9.44 -1.11 13.94
N GLY A 46 -8.12 -1.21 13.84
CA GLY A 46 -7.40 -2.44 13.50
C GLY A 46 -7.10 -2.56 12.00
N PRO A 47 -7.07 -3.77 11.43
CA PRO A 47 -6.69 -3.96 10.04
C PRO A 47 -7.70 -3.31 9.09
N PHE A 48 -7.20 -2.66 8.04
CA PHE A 48 -7.96 -1.95 7.03
C PHE A 48 -7.37 -2.16 5.63
N SER A 49 -8.22 -2.20 4.60
CA SER A 49 -7.79 -2.28 3.20
C SER A 49 -8.45 -1.17 2.38
N PHE A 50 -7.67 -0.21 1.88
CA PHE A 50 -8.15 0.81 0.96
C PHE A 50 -8.56 0.20 -0.37
N GLN A 51 -7.84 -0.84 -0.85
CA GLN A 51 -8.16 -1.53 -2.09
C GLN A 51 -9.52 -2.21 -2.04
N MET A 52 -9.91 -2.74 -0.88
CA MET A 52 -11.23 -3.33 -0.67
C MET A 52 -12.35 -2.30 -0.86
N TYR A 53 -12.20 -1.08 -0.34
CA TYR A 53 -13.20 -0.03 -0.52
C TYR A 53 -13.33 0.41 -1.99
N THR A 54 -12.21 0.47 -2.71
CA THR A 54 -12.25 0.69 -4.16
C THR A 54 -13.04 -0.40 -4.87
N ASP A 55 -12.85 -1.65 -4.47
CA ASP A 55 -13.55 -2.78 -5.06
C ASP A 55 -15.04 -2.77 -4.71
N ILE A 56 -15.43 -2.33 -3.50
CA ILE A 56 -16.84 -2.12 -3.13
C ILE A 56 -17.48 -1.08 -4.05
N SER A 57 -16.90 0.12 -4.18
CA SER A 57 -17.49 1.18 -5.00
C SER A 57 -17.54 0.80 -6.49
N HIS A 58 -16.57 0.02 -6.99
CA HIS A 58 -16.64 -0.55 -8.33
C HIS A 58 -17.77 -1.57 -8.47
N LEU A 59 -17.94 -2.47 -7.51
CA LEU A 59 -19.00 -3.48 -7.51
C LEU A 59 -20.38 -2.84 -7.37
N GLU A 60 -20.52 -1.74 -6.62
CA GLU A 60 -21.74 -0.95 -6.55
C GLU A 60 -22.11 -0.37 -7.91
N ARG A 61 -21.16 0.33 -8.56
CA ARG A 61 -21.36 0.91 -9.89
C ARG A 61 -21.73 -0.16 -10.93
N ASP A 62 -21.14 -1.35 -10.79
CA ASP A 62 -21.40 -2.47 -11.68
C ASP A 62 -22.69 -3.25 -11.30
N GLY A 63 -23.42 -2.83 -10.26
CA GLY A 63 -24.75 -3.35 -9.89
C GLY A 63 -24.77 -4.62 -9.04
N TYR A 64 -23.64 -5.00 -8.42
CA TYR A 64 -23.55 -6.24 -7.62
C TYR A 64 -23.92 -6.05 -6.15
N LEU A 65 -23.81 -4.83 -5.63
CA LEU A 65 -24.08 -4.50 -4.23
C LEU A 65 -24.62 -3.08 -4.09
N LEU A 66 -25.13 -2.74 -2.91
CA LEU A 66 -25.42 -1.38 -2.49
C LEU A 66 -24.51 -0.99 -1.33
N GLU A 67 -23.87 0.17 -1.43
CA GLU A 67 -23.02 0.76 -0.40
C GLU A 67 -23.75 1.95 0.22
N THR A 68 -23.93 1.94 1.55
CA THR A 68 -24.33 3.15 2.29
C THR A 68 -23.12 3.67 3.07
N ASN A 69 -23.30 4.69 3.91
CA ASN A 69 -22.21 5.18 4.77
C ASN A 69 -21.68 4.09 5.70
N THR A 70 -22.54 3.17 6.17
CA THR A 70 -22.22 2.18 7.22
C THR A 70 -22.34 0.74 6.76
N MET A 71 -23.16 0.45 5.74
CA MET A 71 -23.51 -0.91 5.35
C MET A 71 -23.08 -1.22 3.92
N VAL A 72 -22.88 -2.52 3.66
CA VAL A 72 -22.72 -3.08 2.32
C VAL A 72 -23.70 -4.25 2.20
N THR A 73 -24.56 -4.21 1.19
CA THR A 73 -25.61 -5.20 0.98
C THR A 73 -25.44 -5.86 -0.38
N SER A 74 -25.41 -7.19 -0.42
CA SER A 74 -25.37 -7.94 -1.67
C SER A 74 -26.68 -7.75 -2.43
N LEU A 75 -26.58 -7.57 -3.75
CA LEU A 75 -27.72 -7.71 -4.64
C LEU A 75 -27.76 -9.13 -5.22
N ASN A 76 -28.95 -9.59 -5.61
CA ASN A 76 -29.14 -10.88 -6.27
C ASN A 76 -28.63 -10.79 -7.71
N HIS A 77 -27.31 -10.83 -7.86
CA HIS A 77 -26.62 -10.86 -9.14
C HIS A 77 -25.78 -12.13 -9.23
N GLU A 78 -25.85 -12.84 -10.35
CA GLU A 78 -24.97 -14.00 -10.58
C GLU A 78 -23.53 -13.54 -10.82
N PHE A 79 -22.57 -14.25 -10.23
CA PHE A 79 -21.16 -14.02 -10.47
C PHE A 79 -20.39 -15.35 -10.44
N PRO A 80 -19.24 -15.45 -11.14
CA PRO A 80 -18.38 -16.61 -11.03
C PRO A 80 -17.90 -16.79 -9.58
N LEU A 81 -18.12 -17.96 -9.00
CA LEU A 81 -17.67 -18.25 -7.64
C LEU A 81 -16.13 -18.18 -7.53
N PRO A 82 -15.59 -17.84 -6.35
CA PRO A 82 -14.16 -17.93 -6.11
C PRO A 82 -13.70 -19.40 -6.06
N ASP A 83 -12.39 -19.63 -6.10
CA ASP A 83 -11.81 -20.98 -6.00
C ASP A 83 -12.24 -21.70 -4.71
N ARG A 84 -12.25 -23.04 -4.73
CA ARG A 84 -12.70 -23.85 -3.57
C ARG A 84 -11.93 -23.57 -2.28
N SER A 85 -10.63 -23.27 -2.36
CA SER A 85 -9.84 -22.92 -1.17
C SER A 85 -10.36 -21.64 -0.51
N ILE A 86 -10.65 -20.62 -1.30
CA ILE A 86 -11.21 -19.34 -0.81
C ILE A 86 -12.61 -19.54 -0.25
N GLN A 87 -13.47 -20.31 -0.93
CA GLN A 87 -14.80 -20.63 -0.41
C GLN A 87 -14.70 -21.25 0.99
N ARG A 88 -13.78 -22.21 1.19
CA ARG A 88 -13.58 -22.85 2.50
C ARG A 88 -13.12 -21.86 3.57
N SER A 89 -12.13 -21.02 3.28
CA SER A 89 -11.67 -20.02 4.26
C SER A 89 -12.77 -19.04 4.64
N ILE A 90 -13.54 -18.56 3.65
CA ILE A 90 -14.70 -17.69 3.92
C ILE A 90 -15.75 -18.43 4.74
N ASP A 91 -16.13 -19.65 4.35
CA ASP A 91 -17.14 -20.44 5.06
C ASP A 91 -16.74 -20.74 6.52
N GLN A 92 -15.45 -21.01 6.77
CA GLN A 92 -14.92 -21.19 8.11
C GLN A 92 -15.03 -19.91 8.94
N VAL A 93 -14.60 -18.77 8.38
CA VAL A 93 -14.66 -17.49 9.06
C VAL A 93 -16.11 -17.08 9.33
N VAL A 94 -17.02 -17.27 8.37
CA VAL A 94 -18.45 -17.00 8.56
C VAL A 94 -19.03 -17.88 9.66
N ARG A 95 -18.68 -19.17 9.70
CA ARG A 95 -19.14 -20.09 10.76
C ARG A 95 -18.65 -19.69 12.15
N GLN A 96 -17.42 -19.22 12.26
CA GLN A 96 -16.79 -18.93 13.55
C GLN A 96 -17.09 -17.50 14.05
N PHE A 97 -17.20 -16.54 13.14
CA PHE A 97 -17.22 -15.11 13.47
C PHE A 97 -18.41 -14.36 12.89
N GLY A 98 -19.20 -14.98 12.01
CA GLY A 98 -20.22 -14.28 11.23
C GLY A 98 -21.40 -13.72 12.04
N ASP A 99 -21.63 -14.21 13.26
CA ASP A 99 -22.70 -13.71 14.17
C ASP A 99 -22.13 -12.89 15.33
N LYS A 100 -20.82 -12.63 15.34
CA LYS A 100 -20.18 -11.82 16.38
C LYS A 100 -20.49 -10.34 16.17
N THR A 101 -20.62 -9.65 17.28
CA THR A 101 -20.67 -8.19 17.31
C THR A 101 -19.35 -7.59 16.82
N GLU A 102 -19.38 -6.33 16.39
CA GLU A 102 -18.17 -5.59 16.01
C GLU A 102 -17.13 -5.57 17.13
N ARG A 103 -17.58 -5.43 18.39
CA ARG A 103 -16.69 -5.43 19.54
C ARG A 103 -15.99 -6.76 19.71
N GLU A 104 -16.72 -7.88 19.63
CA GLU A 104 -16.13 -9.23 19.73
C GLU A 104 -15.14 -9.52 18.59
N LEU A 105 -15.43 -9.03 17.37
CA LEU A 105 -14.51 -9.15 16.23
C LEU A 105 -13.22 -8.35 16.47
N ILE A 106 -13.36 -7.11 16.93
CA ILE A 106 -12.21 -6.24 17.26
C ILE A 106 -11.39 -6.87 18.37
N ASP A 107 -12.01 -7.28 19.48
CA ASP A 107 -11.33 -7.89 20.62
C ASP A 107 -10.58 -9.15 20.23
N HIS A 108 -11.21 -10.00 19.39
CA HIS A 108 -10.54 -11.18 18.86
C HIS A 108 -9.31 -10.81 18.04
N ILE A 109 -9.46 -9.90 17.07
CA ILE A 109 -8.36 -9.49 16.18
C ILE A 109 -7.23 -8.83 16.98
N TYR A 110 -7.54 -7.95 17.91
CA TYR A 110 -6.52 -7.24 18.69
C TYR A 110 -5.74 -8.19 19.60
N SER A 111 -6.35 -9.31 20.00
CA SER A 111 -5.69 -10.31 20.84
C SER A 111 -4.76 -11.24 20.06
N HIS A 112 -5.06 -11.49 18.78
CA HIS A 112 -4.29 -12.42 17.94
C HIS A 112 -3.34 -11.71 16.96
N TYR A 113 -3.62 -10.45 16.64
CA TYR A 113 -2.89 -9.62 15.66
C TYR A 113 -2.63 -8.22 16.24
N PRO A 114 -1.84 -8.12 17.33
CA PRO A 114 -1.59 -6.85 18.03
C PRO A 114 -0.92 -5.80 17.14
N GLU A 115 -0.20 -6.20 16.10
CA GLU A 115 0.43 -5.30 15.10
C GLU A 115 -0.59 -4.45 14.35
N THR A 116 -1.82 -4.93 14.23
CA THR A 116 -2.89 -4.16 13.60
C THR A 116 -3.35 -2.97 14.44
N THR A 117 -2.92 -2.88 15.70
CA THR A 117 -3.39 -1.89 16.69
C THR A 117 -2.53 -0.64 16.78
N ILE A 118 -1.41 -0.54 16.06
CA ILE A 118 -0.45 0.56 16.22
C ILE A 118 -1.06 1.96 16.00
N PHE A 119 -2.07 2.05 15.14
CA PHE A 119 -2.83 3.29 14.86
C PHE A 119 -4.28 3.22 15.35
N SER A 120 -4.60 2.28 16.25
CA SER A 120 -5.94 2.16 16.79
C SER A 120 -6.32 3.37 17.64
N GLU A 121 -7.56 3.83 17.44
CA GLU A 121 -8.25 4.84 18.25
C GLU A 121 -8.97 4.20 19.47
N ILE A 122 -9.08 2.86 19.51
CA ILE A 122 -9.71 2.11 20.60
C ILE A 122 -8.69 1.73 21.67
N GLU A 123 -7.64 1.00 21.25
CA GLU A 123 -6.63 0.43 22.13
C GLU A 123 -5.38 0.09 21.32
N LYS A 124 -4.22 0.53 21.80
CA LYS A 124 -2.92 0.17 21.21
C LYS A 124 -2.27 -0.92 22.07
N ARG A 125 -2.13 -2.12 21.51
CA ARG A 125 -1.48 -3.28 22.16
C ARG A 125 -0.04 -3.52 21.70
N GLN A 126 0.38 -2.79 20.68
CA GLN A 126 1.74 -2.79 20.19
C GLN A 126 2.27 -1.37 20.14
N THR A 127 3.45 -1.16 20.72
CA THR A 127 4.19 0.09 20.59
C THR A 127 4.73 0.23 19.17
N TYR A 128 4.64 1.42 18.62
CA TYR A 128 5.18 1.75 17.31
C TYR A 128 5.78 3.15 17.36
N GLU A 129 7.09 3.21 17.19
CA GLU A 129 7.86 4.45 17.15
C GLU A 129 8.66 4.47 15.85
N ARG A 130 8.83 5.67 15.27
CA ARG A 130 9.69 5.88 14.10
C ARG A 130 11.02 6.42 14.59
N ASP A 131 11.78 5.53 15.21
CA ASP A 131 13.07 5.78 15.87
C ASP A 131 14.27 5.44 14.99
N GLU A 132 14.03 5.18 13.70
CA GLU A 132 15.06 4.83 12.73
C GLU A 132 15.29 5.98 11.74
N THR A 133 16.54 6.13 11.31
CA THR A 133 17.01 7.14 10.36
C THR A 133 17.58 6.45 9.11
N GLY A 134 18.01 7.23 8.12
CA GLY A 134 18.61 6.73 6.90
C GLY A 134 17.68 6.68 5.69
N VAL A 135 18.18 6.11 4.59
CA VAL A 135 17.48 6.11 3.30
C VAL A 135 17.11 4.69 2.90
N VAL A 136 15.89 4.54 2.40
CA VAL A 136 15.41 3.31 1.78
C VAL A 136 14.84 3.60 0.40
N THR A 137 14.80 2.61 -0.48
CA THR A 137 14.12 2.75 -1.78
C THR A 137 12.87 1.90 -1.82
N ILE A 138 11.84 2.36 -2.54
CA ILE A 138 10.60 1.59 -2.69
C ILE A 138 9.97 1.84 -4.07
N GLY A 139 9.52 0.73 -4.69
CA GLY A 139 8.80 0.72 -5.96
C GLY A 139 7.40 0.14 -5.80
N TYR A 140 6.40 0.76 -6.42
CA TYR A 140 5.00 0.33 -6.30
C TYR A 140 4.49 -0.61 -7.42
N GLU A 141 5.32 -0.94 -8.40
CA GLU A 141 5.01 -1.97 -9.39
C GLU A 141 4.70 -3.30 -8.68
N GLY A 142 3.66 -4.00 -9.15
CA GLY A 142 3.18 -5.24 -8.52
C GLY A 142 2.50 -5.10 -7.15
N LYS A 143 2.65 -3.98 -6.42
CA LYS A 143 2.10 -3.80 -5.07
C LYS A 143 0.72 -3.13 -5.04
N SER A 144 -0.20 -3.58 -4.20
CA SER A 144 -1.41 -2.78 -3.88
C SER A 144 -1.00 -1.54 -3.06
N ILE A 145 -1.90 -0.56 -2.94
CA ILE A 145 -1.67 0.57 -2.03
C ILE A 145 -1.50 0.10 -0.58
N ASP A 146 -2.29 -0.88 -0.16
CA ASP A 146 -2.23 -1.48 1.17
C ASP A 146 -0.88 -2.19 1.42
N ARG A 147 -0.38 -2.94 0.43
CA ARG A 147 0.93 -3.59 0.52
C ARG A 147 2.07 -2.57 0.56
N PHE A 148 1.95 -1.49 -0.21
CA PHE A 148 2.93 -0.41 -0.21
C PHE A 148 3.00 0.29 1.15
N LEU A 149 1.85 0.65 1.72
CA LEU A 149 1.77 1.32 3.02
C LEU A 149 2.25 0.41 4.16
N SER A 150 1.90 -0.89 4.16
CA SER A 150 2.41 -1.83 5.17
C SER A 150 3.93 -1.93 5.14
N ILE A 151 4.56 -2.02 3.97
CA ILE A 151 6.03 -2.03 3.86
C ILE A 151 6.65 -0.76 4.46
N LEU A 152 6.07 0.42 4.22
CA LEU A 152 6.56 1.67 4.80
C LEU A 152 6.45 1.70 6.32
N ILE A 153 5.35 1.21 6.86
CA ILE A 153 5.10 1.11 8.30
C ILE A 153 6.08 0.12 8.93
N ASP A 154 6.20 -1.08 8.38
CA ASP A 154 7.11 -2.13 8.87
C ASP A 154 8.57 -1.65 8.83
N SER A 155 8.91 -0.81 7.85
CA SER A 155 10.23 -0.21 7.71
C SER A 155 10.43 1.05 8.56
N LYS A 156 9.43 1.48 9.34
CA LYS A 156 9.41 2.71 10.16
C LYS A 156 9.70 4.00 9.38
N VAL A 157 9.28 4.08 8.12
CA VAL A 157 9.46 5.27 7.29
C VAL A 157 8.64 6.43 7.85
N GLY A 158 9.27 7.59 8.03
CA GLY A 158 8.64 8.85 8.44
C GLY A 158 8.35 9.81 7.28
N LYS A 159 9.14 9.73 6.21
CA LYS A 159 8.94 10.54 5.00
C LYS A 159 9.08 9.74 3.71
N VAL A 160 8.17 9.96 2.78
CA VAL A 160 8.28 9.49 1.40
C VAL A 160 8.69 10.67 0.51
N ILE A 161 9.80 10.49 -0.20
CA ILE A 161 10.25 11.42 -1.23
C ILE A 161 9.97 10.80 -2.60
N ASP A 162 8.97 11.34 -3.28
CA ASP A 162 8.61 10.95 -4.63
C ASP A 162 9.58 11.58 -5.63
N VAL A 163 10.42 10.75 -6.24
CA VAL A 163 11.42 11.19 -7.22
C VAL A 163 10.91 11.04 -8.66
N ARG A 164 9.62 10.74 -8.86
CA ARG A 164 9.03 10.69 -10.22
C ARG A 164 9.00 12.08 -10.81
N ARG A 165 9.40 12.21 -12.08
CA ARG A 165 9.28 13.48 -12.82
C ARG A 165 7.84 13.99 -12.84
N ASN A 166 6.90 13.08 -13.13
CA ASN A 166 5.47 13.31 -13.07
C ASN A 166 4.88 12.36 -12.03
N ALA A 167 4.36 12.87 -10.92
CA ALA A 167 3.70 12.09 -9.86
C ALA A 167 2.27 11.67 -10.25
N PHE A 168 2.09 11.25 -11.52
CA PHE A 168 0.86 10.72 -12.07
C PHE A 168 0.98 9.21 -12.22
N SER A 169 -0.08 8.47 -11.87
CA SER A 169 -0.13 7.02 -12.02
C SER A 169 -1.56 6.59 -12.34
N MET A 170 -1.70 5.67 -13.28
CA MET A 170 -2.97 4.98 -13.55
C MET A 170 -3.25 3.89 -12.51
N LYS A 171 -2.24 3.48 -11.75
CA LYS A 171 -2.42 2.53 -10.67
C LYS A 171 -3.09 3.23 -9.49
N TYR A 172 -4.23 2.67 -9.07
CA TYR A 172 -5.02 3.21 -7.98
C TYR A 172 -4.17 3.49 -6.73
N GLY A 173 -4.40 4.66 -6.13
CA GLY A 173 -3.72 5.11 -4.91
C GLY A 173 -2.32 5.69 -5.08
N PHE A 174 -1.74 5.68 -6.29
CA PHE A 174 -0.37 6.17 -6.52
C PHE A 174 -0.29 7.50 -7.29
N SER A 175 -1.43 8.19 -7.49
CA SER A 175 -1.40 9.60 -7.91
C SER A 175 -0.99 10.49 -6.74
N LYS A 176 -0.32 11.62 -7.01
CA LYS A 176 0.21 12.55 -5.99
C LYS A 176 -0.75 12.82 -4.82
N ASN A 177 -1.99 13.20 -5.13
CA ASN A 177 -2.96 13.58 -4.10
C ASN A 177 -3.42 12.36 -3.29
N GLN A 178 -3.67 11.21 -3.96
CA GLN A 178 -4.13 10.01 -3.26
C GLN A 178 -3.05 9.45 -2.34
N ILE A 179 -1.82 9.30 -2.84
CA ILE A 179 -0.73 8.75 -2.03
C ILE A 179 -0.40 9.67 -0.85
N SER A 180 -0.38 10.99 -1.07
CA SER A 180 -0.17 11.97 0.00
C SER A 180 -1.22 11.82 1.11
N ASN A 181 -2.51 11.71 0.75
CA ASN A 181 -3.58 11.54 1.72
C ASN A 181 -3.48 10.22 2.51
N TYR A 182 -3.10 9.12 1.84
CA TYR A 182 -2.92 7.84 2.54
C TYR A 182 -1.73 7.87 3.50
N LEU A 183 -0.62 8.48 3.09
CA LEU A 183 0.57 8.62 3.92
C LEU A 183 0.29 9.49 5.15
N GLU A 184 -0.42 10.61 4.96
CA GLU A 184 -0.79 11.52 6.05
C GLU A 184 -1.63 10.81 7.13
N HIS A 185 -2.60 9.99 6.72
CA HIS A 185 -3.39 9.18 7.66
C HIS A 185 -2.57 8.19 8.49
N MET A 186 -1.35 7.85 8.05
CA MET A 186 -0.42 6.98 8.78
C MET A 186 0.68 7.78 9.49
N GLY A 187 0.62 9.12 9.47
CA GLY A 187 1.67 9.99 10.00
C GLY A 187 2.98 9.91 9.22
N ILE A 188 2.91 9.65 7.91
CA ILE A 188 4.04 9.67 6.99
C ILE A 188 3.93 10.94 6.14
N THR A 189 4.98 11.74 6.12
CA THR A 189 5.02 12.97 5.33
C THR A 189 5.38 12.68 3.87
N TYR A 190 4.85 13.47 2.94
CA TYR A 190 5.07 13.29 1.51
C TYR A 190 5.73 14.53 0.90
N LEU A 191 6.83 14.33 0.17
CA LEU A 191 7.53 15.39 -0.56
C LEU A 191 7.77 14.94 -2.00
N HIS A 192 7.36 15.76 -2.96
CA HIS A 192 7.59 15.48 -4.39
C HIS A 192 8.79 16.29 -4.87
N MET A 193 9.84 15.60 -5.36
CA MET A 193 11.06 16.18 -5.91
C MET A 193 11.19 15.84 -7.41
N PRO A 194 10.39 16.46 -8.30
CA PRO A 194 10.41 16.16 -9.73
C PRO A 194 11.75 16.50 -10.42
N GLU A 195 12.61 17.28 -9.79
CA GLU A 195 13.95 17.64 -10.26
C GLU A 195 14.91 16.45 -10.26
N LEU A 196 14.64 15.46 -9.42
CA LEU A 196 15.33 14.17 -9.42
C LEU A 196 14.72 13.16 -10.41
N GLY A 197 13.62 13.51 -11.10
CA GLY A 197 13.00 12.60 -12.07
C GLY A 197 13.57 12.71 -13.48
N ILE A 198 13.70 11.58 -14.18
CA ILE A 198 14.02 11.55 -15.61
C ILE A 198 12.78 11.91 -16.46
N GLN A 199 12.94 12.79 -17.44
CA GLN A 199 11.86 13.15 -18.37
C GLN A 199 11.34 11.92 -19.14
N SER A 200 10.03 11.87 -19.40
CA SER A 200 9.42 10.72 -20.11
C SER A 200 9.96 10.56 -21.53
N THR A 201 10.30 11.67 -22.20
CA THR A 201 10.87 11.70 -23.56
C THR A 201 12.21 10.96 -23.65
N ARG A 202 13.01 10.97 -22.58
CA ARG A 202 14.29 10.25 -22.51
C ARG A 202 14.14 8.74 -22.29
N ARG A 203 12.95 8.26 -21.97
CA ARG A 203 12.68 6.86 -21.56
C ARG A 203 11.93 6.05 -22.62
N GLN A 204 11.71 6.60 -23.81
CA GLN A 204 10.93 5.97 -24.87
C GLN A 204 11.82 5.13 -25.79
N ASN A 205 11.38 3.90 -26.09
CA ASN A 205 11.98 3.01 -27.10
C ASN A 205 13.48 2.71 -26.89
N LEU A 206 13.91 2.58 -25.64
CA LEU A 206 15.30 2.23 -25.32
C LEU A 206 15.51 0.70 -25.32
N THR A 207 16.68 0.28 -25.79
CA THR A 207 17.22 -1.07 -25.53
C THR A 207 17.84 -1.13 -24.13
N ASP A 208 18.27 -2.31 -23.70
CA ASP A 208 18.96 -2.49 -22.42
C ASP A 208 20.24 -1.64 -22.35
N GLU A 209 21.00 -1.54 -23.45
CA GLU A 209 22.17 -0.66 -23.55
C GLU A 209 21.76 0.82 -23.48
N GLY A 210 20.62 1.17 -24.07
CA GLY A 210 20.06 2.52 -23.99
C GLY A 210 19.71 2.93 -22.55
N TYR A 211 19.15 2.00 -21.76
CA TYR A 211 18.91 2.25 -20.33
C TYR A 211 20.20 2.37 -19.53
N ALA A 212 21.20 1.52 -19.80
CA ALA A 212 22.51 1.63 -19.14
C ALA A 212 23.18 2.98 -19.42
N GLN A 213 23.16 3.43 -20.67
CA GLN A 213 23.67 4.75 -21.06
C GLN A 213 22.89 5.89 -20.40
N LEU A 214 21.55 5.81 -20.39
CA LEU A 214 20.69 6.80 -19.73
C LEU A 214 21.02 6.92 -18.24
N PHE A 215 21.20 5.80 -17.53
CA PHE A 215 21.53 5.81 -16.11
C PHE A 215 22.95 6.33 -15.84
N HIS A 216 23.90 6.07 -16.74
CA HIS A 216 25.24 6.65 -16.66
C HIS A 216 25.21 8.18 -16.81
N GLU A 217 24.50 8.69 -17.82
CA GLU A 217 24.31 10.14 -17.99
C GLU A 217 23.59 10.77 -16.80
N TYR A 218 22.53 10.12 -16.31
CA TYR A 218 21.78 10.60 -15.16
C TYR A 218 22.62 10.63 -13.89
N HIS A 219 23.52 9.66 -13.67
CA HIS A 219 24.48 9.67 -12.55
C HIS A 219 25.39 10.90 -12.59
N GLN A 220 25.89 11.28 -13.77
CA GLN A 220 26.68 12.50 -13.95
C GLN A 220 25.85 13.76 -13.66
N GLU A 221 24.60 13.82 -14.14
CA GLU A 221 23.67 14.92 -13.90
C GLU A 221 23.32 15.11 -12.41
N LEU A 222 23.47 14.09 -11.55
CA LEU A 222 23.25 14.20 -10.11
C LEU A 222 24.18 15.22 -9.45
N GLY A 223 25.37 15.46 -10.03
CA GLY A 223 26.29 16.51 -9.55
C GLY A 223 25.68 17.90 -9.56
N GLU A 224 24.87 18.22 -10.59
CA GLU A 224 24.14 19.49 -10.71
C GLU A 224 22.91 19.56 -9.79
N LYS A 225 22.51 18.43 -9.21
CA LYS A 225 21.33 18.28 -8.33
C LYS A 225 21.70 18.17 -6.85
N ALA A 226 22.93 18.53 -6.49
CA ALA A 226 23.47 18.39 -5.14
C ALA A 226 22.59 19.02 -4.04
N ALA A 227 21.89 20.12 -4.32
CA ALA A 227 20.98 20.76 -3.36
C ALA A 227 19.81 19.82 -2.95
N TYR A 228 19.23 19.10 -3.90
CA TYR A 228 18.15 18.13 -3.63
C TYR A 228 18.68 16.91 -2.88
N LEU A 229 19.86 16.41 -3.28
CA LEU A 229 20.51 15.29 -2.59
C LEU A 229 20.84 15.66 -1.14
N ASN A 230 21.42 16.83 -0.90
CA ASN A 230 21.69 17.33 0.45
C ASN A 230 20.42 17.48 1.29
N THR A 231 19.32 17.94 0.69
CA THR A 231 18.02 18.00 1.38
C THR A 231 17.57 16.62 1.85
N ILE A 232 17.69 15.58 0.99
CA ILE A 232 17.35 14.21 1.37
C ILE A 232 18.24 13.72 2.51
N LYS A 233 19.56 13.97 2.42
CA LYS A 233 20.52 13.57 3.46
C LYS A 233 20.23 14.20 4.81
N THR A 234 20.00 15.51 4.84
CA THR A 234 19.63 16.22 6.08
C THR A 234 18.36 15.66 6.69
N ILE A 235 17.33 15.38 5.88
CA ILE A 235 16.11 14.74 6.41
C ILE A 235 16.41 13.33 6.95
N ALA A 236 17.25 12.58 6.23
CA ALA A 236 17.62 11.22 6.60
C ALA A 236 18.46 11.13 7.87
N GLU A 237 19.00 12.25 8.39
CA GLU A 237 19.65 12.33 9.70
C GLU A 237 18.63 12.31 10.86
N ASP A 238 17.43 12.83 10.62
CA ASP A 238 16.38 12.98 11.65
C ASP A 238 15.31 11.87 11.59
N GLU A 239 14.99 11.37 10.40
CA GLU A 239 13.95 10.34 10.20
C GLU A 239 14.26 9.44 9.00
N LYS A 240 13.74 8.21 8.99
CA LYS A 240 13.90 7.33 7.83
C LYS A 240 13.10 7.82 6.63
N VAL A 241 13.79 7.92 5.49
CA VAL A 241 13.28 8.44 4.21
C VAL A 241 13.16 7.35 3.17
N ALA A 242 11.99 7.21 2.54
CA ALA A 242 11.79 6.32 1.40
C ALA A 242 11.81 7.07 0.06
N LEU A 243 12.72 6.71 -0.84
CA LEU A 243 12.75 7.15 -2.22
C LEU A 243 11.75 6.35 -3.05
N LEU A 244 10.70 7.02 -3.50
CA LEU A 244 9.59 6.41 -4.23
C LEU A 244 9.75 6.57 -5.75
N CYS A 245 9.63 5.46 -6.48
CA CYS A 245 9.36 5.46 -7.92
C CYS A 245 8.40 4.30 -8.29
N PHE A 246 8.23 4.03 -9.59
CA PHE A 246 7.33 3.01 -10.10
C PHE A 246 7.92 1.61 -10.01
N GLU A 247 9.04 1.38 -10.70
CA GLU A 247 9.61 0.06 -11.03
C GLU A 247 9.86 -0.77 -9.76
N ALA A 248 9.60 -2.08 -9.79
CA ALA A 248 9.71 -2.89 -8.56
C ALA A 248 11.14 -2.87 -8.01
N LYS A 249 12.14 -3.08 -8.87
CA LYS A 249 13.56 -3.13 -8.50
C LYS A 249 14.21 -1.77 -8.61
N ALA A 250 15.09 -1.44 -7.66
CA ALA A 250 15.88 -0.21 -7.72
C ALA A 250 16.88 -0.23 -8.88
N SER A 251 17.44 -1.39 -9.22
CA SER A 251 18.37 -1.59 -10.35
C SER A 251 17.80 -1.16 -11.70
N ASP A 252 16.49 -1.23 -11.85
CA ASP A 252 15.79 -0.98 -13.11
C ASP A 252 15.24 0.46 -13.16
N CYS A 253 15.66 1.31 -12.23
CA CYS A 253 15.04 2.59 -11.93
C CYS A 253 16.07 3.68 -11.68
N HIS A 254 15.75 4.93 -12.04
CA HIS A 254 16.58 6.08 -11.70
C HIS A 254 16.73 6.29 -10.18
N ARG A 255 15.76 5.81 -9.37
CA ARG A 255 15.92 5.82 -7.91
C ARG A 255 17.11 4.99 -7.44
N GLY A 256 17.46 3.92 -8.16
CA GLY A 256 18.63 3.11 -7.87
C GLY A 256 19.92 3.87 -8.12
N VAL A 257 19.95 4.73 -9.15
CA VAL A 257 21.09 5.62 -9.42
C VAL A 257 21.26 6.66 -8.30
N ILE A 258 20.15 7.22 -7.78
CA ILE A 258 20.18 8.11 -6.60
C ILE A 258 20.69 7.36 -5.37
N ALA A 259 20.18 6.14 -5.14
CA ALA A 259 20.61 5.30 -4.03
C ALA A 259 22.11 4.98 -4.10
N GLU A 260 22.62 4.65 -5.29
CA GLU A 260 24.04 4.38 -5.49
C GLU A 260 24.90 5.60 -5.20
N ARG A 261 24.46 6.79 -5.61
CA ARG A 261 25.15 8.04 -5.26
C ARG A 261 25.25 8.25 -3.75
N PHE A 262 24.21 7.91 -2.99
CA PHE A 262 24.29 7.96 -1.52
C PHE A 262 25.23 6.90 -0.93
N ARG A 263 25.28 5.70 -1.50
CA ARG A 263 26.23 4.65 -1.09
C ARG A 263 27.68 5.05 -1.35
N GLU A 264 27.98 5.66 -2.50
CA GLU A 264 29.29 6.23 -2.83
C GLU A 264 29.73 7.30 -1.82
N GLU A 265 28.78 8.03 -1.23
CA GLU A 265 29.00 9.02 -0.18
C GLU A 265 29.05 8.42 1.24
N GLY A 266 29.00 7.09 1.36
CA GLY A 266 29.14 6.36 2.63
C GLY A 266 27.84 6.17 3.41
N MET A 267 26.68 6.46 2.82
CA MET A 267 25.39 6.21 3.46
C MET A 267 24.92 4.78 3.26
N GLU A 268 24.30 4.20 4.28
CA GLU A 268 23.57 2.94 4.12
C GLU A 268 22.23 3.20 3.42
N VAL A 269 21.98 2.48 2.32
CA VAL A 269 20.71 2.55 1.57
C VAL A 269 20.16 1.15 1.35
N VAL A 270 18.96 0.89 1.90
CA VAL A 270 18.27 -0.41 1.82
C VAL A 270 17.17 -0.38 0.76
N ASP A 271 17.08 -1.40 -0.08
CA ASP A 271 16.02 -1.56 -1.08
C ASP A 271 14.87 -2.41 -0.53
N LEU A 272 13.63 -1.88 -0.55
CA LEU A 272 12.39 -2.51 -0.01
C LEU A 272 11.51 -3.20 -1.07
#